data_AF-A0A220UH61-F1
#
_entry.id   AF-A0A220UH61-F1
#
_cell.length_a   1.000
_cell.length_b   1.000
_cell.length_c   1.000
_cell.angle_alpha   90.00
_cell.angle_beta   90.00
_cell.angle_gamma   90.00
#
_symmetry.space_group_name_H-M   'P 1'
#
loop_
_entity.id
_entity.type
_entity.pdbx_description
1 polymer ?
#
loop_
_entity_poly.entity_id
_entity_poly.type
_entity_poly.pdbx_seq_one_letter_code
_entity_poly.pdbx_strand_id
1 'polypeptide(L)'
;MGAGGHRSSRASRAESRHVLLGVAGALVGLLVGLLALRGTSPLAGTGSIGQVAALTVFGCAAATSALTLSTLTRQTLPWLGGRRWWHRAIDVIGLSLVHGILGLFLAGALFGVFQQAFQGVALDRLAGTFWVAVAGGIAAYVTSAAAASLTTRSLATLLAAFLTVGVLASAMSAEDPYWWERYFSELGEGEDLASVTFNLTLLLTGVALVTVAEFLAHDLGRWARSAGEPVWRITAVRSLLTAVGVLVALVAVISRSVSIVWHDVVAQSLVVVFGLTLLAVPVLLRRLPGALIAVTTVAFALLVTAIVLYAGVGYLNMTAFEMGAAGIVYGWLLLLIRTVSAAAEGTAEQIRRAPEASAGPEPDHGRAATD
;
A
#
# COMPACT_ATOMS: atom_id res chain seq x y z
N MET A 1 12.95 46.90 19.79
CA MET A 1 12.68 45.53 20.28
C MET A 1 12.19 44.71 19.09
N GLY A 2 13.03 43.81 18.59
CA GLY A 2 12.81 43.11 17.32
C GLY A 2 11.68 42.10 17.42
N ALA A 3 10.78 42.14 16.43
CA ALA A 3 9.77 41.14 16.18
C ALA A 3 10.44 39.77 15.94
N GLY A 4 10.50 38.96 16.99
CA GLY A 4 10.91 37.56 16.92
C GLY A 4 9.82 36.76 16.20
N GLY A 5 9.79 36.84 14.88
CA GLY A 5 8.95 36.00 14.04
C GLY A 5 9.19 34.54 14.40
N HIS A 6 8.18 33.90 15.00
CA HIS A 6 8.19 32.47 15.28
C HIS A 6 8.41 31.73 13.96
N ARG A 7 9.65 31.27 13.72
CA ARG A 7 9.94 30.40 12.59
C ARG A 7 9.13 29.13 12.82
N SER A 8 8.10 28.92 12.00
CA SER A 8 7.28 27.71 12.02
C SER A 8 8.17 26.47 12.04
N SER A 9 7.81 25.45 12.81
CA SER A 9 8.57 24.19 12.81
C SER A 9 8.53 23.55 11.40
N ARG A 10 9.49 22.67 11.07
CA ARG A 10 9.44 21.92 9.79
C ARG A 10 8.13 21.13 9.65
N ALA A 11 7.63 20.58 10.76
CA ALA A 11 6.35 19.88 10.81
C ALA A 11 5.18 20.81 10.46
N SER A 12 5.14 22.01 11.05
CA SER A 12 4.10 23.02 10.72
C SER A 12 4.14 23.41 9.24
N ARG A 13 5.32 23.59 8.63
CA ARG A 13 5.42 23.88 7.19
C ARG A 13 4.96 22.72 6.32
N ALA A 14 5.24 21.47 6.70
CA ALA A 14 4.76 20.30 5.98
C ALA A 14 3.24 20.23 6.05
N GLU A 15 2.66 20.40 7.24
CA GLU A 15 1.21 20.41 7.45
C GLU A 15 0.52 21.50 6.63
N SER A 16 1.04 22.73 6.65
CA SER A 16 0.48 23.83 5.84
C SER A 16 0.50 23.52 4.34
N ARG A 17 1.50 22.78 3.84
CA ARG A 17 1.54 22.34 2.43
C ARG A 17 0.45 21.33 2.14
N HIS A 18 0.21 20.36 3.02
CA HIS A 18 -0.87 19.38 2.85
C HIS A 18 -2.24 20.05 2.87
N VAL A 19 -2.48 20.99 3.78
CA VAL A 19 -3.71 21.79 3.82
C VAL A 19 -3.89 22.59 2.52
N LEU A 20 -2.83 23.21 2.00
CA LEU A 20 -2.89 23.95 0.73
C LEU A 20 -3.25 23.02 -0.44
N LEU A 21 -2.67 21.82 -0.50
CA LEU A 21 -3.04 20.83 -1.51
C LEU A 21 -4.50 20.38 -1.37
N GLY A 22 -5.00 20.24 -0.13
CA GLY A 22 -6.41 19.99 0.14
C GLY A 22 -7.32 21.11 -0.39
N VAL A 23 -6.97 22.37 -0.14
CA VAL A 23 -7.72 23.53 -0.69
C VAL A 23 -7.70 23.52 -2.21
N ALA A 24 -6.54 23.25 -2.83
CA ALA A 24 -6.44 23.14 -4.28
C ALA A 24 -7.32 21.99 -4.83
N GLY A 25 -7.33 20.84 -4.17
CA GLY A 25 -8.22 19.72 -4.50
C GLY A 25 -9.70 20.07 -4.39
N ALA A 26 -10.08 20.85 -3.37
CA ALA A 26 -11.45 21.33 -3.21
C ALA A 26 -11.86 22.29 -4.33
N LEU A 27 -10.96 23.19 -4.75
CA LEU A 27 -11.19 24.08 -5.90
C LEU A 27 -11.31 23.32 -7.22
N VAL A 28 -10.50 22.28 -7.42
CA VAL A 28 -10.63 21.38 -8.57
C VAL A 28 -11.98 20.67 -8.53
N GLY A 29 -12.39 20.13 -7.39
CA GLY A 29 -13.69 19.47 -7.26
C GLY A 29 -14.87 20.43 -7.42
N LEU A 30 -14.75 21.69 -6.99
CA LEU A 30 -15.73 22.74 -7.25
C LEU A 30 -15.86 22.98 -8.76
N LEU A 31 -14.73 23.15 -9.46
CA LEU A 31 -14.71 23.35 -10.91
C LEU A 31 -15.32 22.15 -11.65
N VAL A 32 -14.87 20.93 -11.33
CA VAL A 32 -15.36 19.70 -11.96
C VAL A 32 -16.85 19.50 -11.70
N GLY A 33 -17.31 19.68 -10.46
CA GLY A 33 -18.72 19.58 -10.10
C GLY A 33 -19.59 20.57 -10.88
N LEU A 34 -19.16 21.84 -10.98
CA LEU A 34 -19.86 22.84 -11.77
C LEU A 34 -19.93 22.45 -13.25
N LEU A 35 -18.86 21.92 -13.83
CA LEU A 35 -18.81 21.58 -15.27
C LEU A 35 -19.55 20.28 -15.60
N ALA A 36 -19.47 19.28 -14.74
CA ALA A 36 -19.98 17.93 -15.02
C ALA A 36 -21.44 17.73 -14.60
N LEU A 37 -21.86 18.28 -13.45
CA LEU A 37 -23.22 18.07 -12.95
C LEU A 37 -24.22 18.99 -13.66
N ARG A 38 -25.34 18.40 -14.11
CA ARG A 38 -26.43 19.11 -14.78
C ARG A 38 -27.73 18.84 -14.03
N GLY A 39 -28.41 19.90 -13.60
CA GLY A 39 -29.70 19.80 -12.92
C GLY A 39 -29.62 19.04 -11.58
N THR A 40 -30.63 18.23 -11.30
CA THR A 40 -30.69 17.35 -10.12
C THR A 40 -30.15 15.96 -10.46
N SER A 41 -29.26 15.43 -9.62
CA SER A 41 -28.61 14.13 -9.84
C SER A 41 -28.69 13.24 -8.59
N PRO A 42 -28.81 11.91 -8.77
CA PRO A 42 -28.76 10.96 -7.65
C PRO A 42 -27.34 10.88 -7.05
N LEU A 43 -27.22 10.23 -5.90
CA LEU A 43 -25.94 10.05 -5.20
C LEU A 43 -25.06 9.00 -5.88
N ALA A 44 -25.62 7.91 -6.42
CA ALA A 44 -24.86 6.84 -7.08
C ALA A 44 -25.44 6.43 -8.45
N GLY A 45 -24.65 5.70 -9.24
CA GLY A 45 -24.99 5.28 -10.61
C GLY A 45 -24.35 6.16 -11.70
N THR A 46 -24.70 5.88 -12.96
CA THR A 46 -24.16 6.61 -14.12
C THR A 46 -24.67 8.06 -14.16
N GLY A 47 -23.77 9.02 -14.30
CA GLY A 47 -24.06 10.46 -14.27
C GLY A 47 -24.35 11.02 -12.87
N SER A 48 -24.13 10.23 -11.81
CA SER A 48 -24.41 10.62 -10.43
C SER A 48 -23.33 11.53 -9.83
N ILE A 49 -23.67 12.15 -8.70
CA ILE A 49 -22.72 12.93 -7.89
C ILE A 49 -21.56 12.05 -7.45
N GLY A 50 -21.83 10.80 -7.06
CA GLY A 50 -20.82 9.84 -6.64
C GLY A 50 -19.85 9.46 -7.74
N GLN A 51 -20.31 9.32 -8.99
CA GLN A 51 -19.41 9.06 -10.12
C GLN A 51 -18.47 10.25 -10.37
N VAL A 52 -19.02 11.47 -10.40
CA VAL A 52 -18.22 12.70 -10.58
C VAL A 52 -17.24 12.89 -9.41
N ALA A 53 -17.68 12.64 -8.18
CA ALA A 53 -16.84 12.68 -7.00
C ALA A 53 -15.72 11.63 -7.06
N ALA A 54 -16.01 10.38 -7.43
CA ALA A 54 -15.01 9.31 -7.53
C ALA A 54 -13.93 9.61 -8.57
N LEU A 55 -14.31 10.15 -9.74
CA LEU A 55 -13.35 10.58 -10.78
C LEU A 55 -12.54 11.80 -10.33
N THR A 56 -13.16 12.73 -9.62
CA THR A 56 -12.45 13.89 -9.03
C THR A 56 -11.45 13.44 -7.98
N VAL A 57 -11.85 12.51 -7.11
CA VAL A 57 -10.99 11.90 -6.09
C VAL A 57 -9.82 11.20 -6.76
N PHE A 58 -10.04 10.40 -7.81
CA PHE A 58 -8.97 9.77 -8.58
C PHE A 58 -7.94 10.79 -9.06
N GLY A 59 -8.39 11.84 -9.75
CA GLY A 59 -7.50 12.87 -10.30
C GLY A 59 -6.74 13.62 -9.21
N CYS A 60 -7.43 14.06 -8.16
CA CYS A 60 -6.82 14.78 -7.04
C CYS A 60 -5.83 13.92 -6.27
N ALA A 61 -6.19 12.68 -5.93
CA ALA A 61 -5.35 11.73 -5.21
C ALA A 61 -4.08 11.37 -6.00
N ALA A 62 -4.23 11.04 -7.28
CA ALA A 62 -3.10 10.70 -8.14
C ALA A 62 -2.16 11.90 -8.34
N ALA A 63 -2.70 13.08 -8.64
CA ALA A 63 -1.89 14.28 -8.89
C ALA A 63 -1.12 14.72 -7.64
N THR A 64 -1.77 14.76 -6.48
CA THR A 64 -1.13 15.18 -5.22
C THR A 64 -0.13 14.15 -4.69
N SER A 65 -0.42 12.85 -4.84
CA SER A 65 0.54 11.78 -4.55
C SER A 65 1.77 11.90 -5.45
N ALA A 66 1.59 12.03 -6.77
CA ALA A 66 2.70 12.20 -7.71
C ALA A 66 3.54 13.46 -7.42
N LEU A 67 2.89 14.60 -7.13
CA LEU A 67 3.57 15.84 -6.75
C LEU A 67 4.37 15.66 -5.46
N THR A 68 3.80 15.03 -4.45
CA THR A 68 4.45 14.82 -3.15
C THR A 68 5.64 13.88 -3.27
N LEU A 69 5.48 12.75 -3.94
CA LEU A 69 6.54 11.76 -4.17
C LEU A 69 7.70 12.34 -4.99
N SER A 70 7.39 13.18 -5.98
CA SER A 70 8.38 13.81 -6.84
C SER A 70 9.11 15.00 -6.20
N THR A 71 8.55 15.62 -5.15
CA THR A 71 9.12 16.82 -4.53
C THR A 71 9.51 16.62 -3.07
N LEU A 72 8.54 16.38 -2.19
CA LEU A 72 8.71 16.34 -0.73
C LEU A 72 9.43 15.07 -0.29
N THR A 73 9.00 13.91 -0.80
CA THR A 73 9.58 12.61 -0.44
C THR A 73 11.04 12.51 -0.88
N ARG A 74 11.43 13.22 -1.96
CA ARG A 74 12.84 13.32 -2.37
C ARG A 74 13.73 14.03 -1.35
N GLN A 75 13.16 15.00 -0.62
CA GLN A 75 13.90 15.76 0.39
C GLN A 75 14.04 14.97 1.69
N THR A 76 13.04 14.14 2.03
CA THR A 76 13.01 13.37 3.28
C THR A 76 13.65 11.99 3.16
N LEU A 77 13.62 11.36 1.98
CA LEU A 77 14.24 10.06 1.68
C LEU A 77 15.28 10.19 0.55
N PRO A 78 16.48 10.76 0.83
CA PRO A 78 17.52 10.95 -0.18
C PRO A 78 17.97 9.67 -0.88
N TRP A 79 17.93 8.53 -0.17
CA TRP A 79 18.27 7.21 -0.71
C TRP A 79 17.32 6.77 -1.84
N LEU A 80 16.04 7.10 -1.73
CA LEU A 80 15.04 6.86 -2.78
C LEU A 80 15.24 7.85 -3.94
N GLY A 81 15.63 9.09 -3.61
CA GLY A 81 15.95 10.15 -4.56
C GLY A 81 17.18 9.87 -5.44
N GLY A 82 18.19 9.15 -4.95
CA GLY A 82 19.42 8.83 -5.68
C GLY A 82 19.31 7.73 -6.75
N ARG A 83 18.12 7.13 -6.91
CA ARG A 83 17.88 6.00 -7.81
C ARG A 83 17.84 6.44 -9.28
N ARG A 84 18.05 5.50 -10.21
CA ARG A 84 17.94 5.75 -11.66
C ARG A 84 16.56 6.35 -11.98
N TRP A 85 16.52 7.31 -12.91
CA TRP A 85 15.31 8.09 -13.19
C TRP A 85 14.09 7.25 -13.56
N TRP A 86 14.27 6.15 -14.29
CA TRP A 86 13.19 5.27 -14.73
C TRP A 86 12.58 4.46 -13.60
N HIS A 87 13.38 3.91 -12.67
CA HIS A 87 12.85 3.25 -11.47
C HIS A 87 12.01 4.21 -10.63
N ARG A 88 12.48 5.45 -10.49
CA ARG A 88 11.74 6.50 -9.78
C ARG A 88 10.43 6.83 -10.48
N ALA A 89 10.43 6.87 -11.81
CA ALA A 89 9.21 7.10 -12.57
C ALA A 89 8.19 5.98 -12.33
N ILE A 90 8.62 4.71 -12.34
CA ILE A 90 7.77 3.56 -12.03
C ILE A 90 7.21 3.65 -10.62
N ASP A 91 8.04 3.91 -9.60
CA ASP A 91 7.59 4.02 -8.21
C ASP A 91 6.56 5.16 -8.05
N VAL A 92 6.83 6.33 -8.64
CA VAL A 92 5.94 7.50 -8.56
C VAL A 92 4.62 7.24 -9.28
N ILE A 93 4.65 6.72 -10.50
CA ILE A 93 3.45 6.43 -11.29
C ILE A 93 2.63 5.31 -10.64
N GLY A 94 3.29 4.22 -10.22
CA GLY A 94 2.64 3.09 -9.58
C GLY A 94 1.94 3.51 -8.30
N LEU A 95 2.66 4.17 -7.38
CA LEU A 95 2.08 4.61 -6.11
C LEU A 95 1.03 5.71 -6.28
N SER A 96 1.17 6.62 -7.24
CA SER A 96 0.15 7.64 -7.49
C SER A 96 -1.14 7.03 -8.05
N LEU A 97 -1.03 6.06 -8.97
CA LEU A 97 -2.18 5.31 -9.48
C LEU A 97 -2.84 4.48 -8.39
N VAL A 98 -2.07 3.83 -7.51
CA VAL A 98 -2.63 3.11 -6.34
C VAL A 98 -3.48 4.05 -5.48
N HIS A 99 -2.99 5.24 -5.12
CA HIS A 99 -3.76 6.20 -4.34
C HIS A 99 -5.00 6.70 -5.11
N GLY A 100 -4.85 7.00 -6.40
CA GLY A 100 -5.94 7.47 -7.26
C GLY A 100 -7.07 6.45 -7.35
N ILE A 101 -6.73 5.22 -7.73
CA ILE A 101 -7.70 4.14 -7.97
C ILE A 101 -8.32 3.67 -6.65
N LEU A 102 -7.53 3.57 -5.57
CA LEU A 102 -8.09 3.30 -4.25
C LEU A 102 -9.11 4.37 -3.85
N GLY A 103 -8.77 5.65 -4.04
CA GLY A 103 -9.68 6.76 -3.79
C GLY A 103 -10.95 6.67 -4.64
N LEU A 104 -10.82 6.31 -5.92
CA LEU A 104 -11.96 6.10 -6.83
C LEU A 104 -12.91 5.03 -6.28
N PHE A 105 -12.39 3.86 -5.92
CA PHE A 105 -13.22 2.77 -5.40
C PHE A 105 -13.86 3.13 -4.06
N LEU A 106 -13.12 3.72 -3.13
CA LEU A 106 -13.65 4.12 -1.82
C LEU A 106 -14.72 5.20 -1.94
N ALA A 107 -14.51 6.21 -2.79
CA ALA A 107 -15.51 7.25 -3.02
C ALA A 107 -16.76 6.68 -3.69
N GLY A 108 -16.60 5.88 -4.74
CA GLY A 108 -17.72 5.21 -5.42
C GLY A 108 -18.53 4.34 -4.47
N ALA A 109 -17.87 3.51 -3.66
CA ALA A 109 -18.51 2.66 -2.66
C ALA A 109 -19.25 3.49 -1.60
N LEU A 110 -18.64 4.56 -1.08
CA LEU A 110 -19.26 5.43 -0.08
C LEU A 110 -20.55 6.07 -0.60
N PHE A 111 -20.53 6.63 -1.81
CA PHE A 111 -21.72 7.20 -2.43
C PHE A 111 -22.78 6.14 -2.75
N GLY A 112 -22.35 4.92 -3.11
CA GLY A 112 -23.23 3.76 -3.25
C GLY A 112 -23.97 3.42 -1.95
N VAL A 113 -23.25 3.37 -0.83
CA VAL A 113 -23.84 3.18 0.50
C VAL A 113 -24.80 4.32 0.85
N PHE A 114 -24.44 5.57 0.58
CA PHE A 114 -25.33 6.70 0.81
C PHE A 114 -26.61 6.63 -0.03
N GLN A 115 -26.53 6.22 -1.29
CA GLN A 115 -27.72 6.04 -2.13
C GLN A 115 -28.67 4.98 -1.55
N GLN A 116 -28.13 3.91 -0.96
CA GLN A 116 -28.94 2.87 -0.31
C GLN A 116 -29.54 3.34 1.02
N ALA A 117 -28.79 4.13 1.80
CA ALA A 117 -29.24 4.66 3.08
C ALA A 117 -30.26 5.80 2.95
N PHE A 118 -30.11 6.64 1.94
CA PHE A 118 -30.93 7.82 1.68
C PHE A 118 -31.73 7.66 0.39
N GLN A 119 -32.66 6.70 0.40
CA GLN A 119 -33.45 6.34 -0.77
C GLN A 119 -34.25 7.55 -1.29
N GLY A 120 -34.22 7.76 -2.61
CA GLY A 120 -34.93 8.86 -3.27
C GLY A 120 -34.24 10.23 -3.18
N VAL A 121 -33.11 10.35 -2.48
CA VAL A 121 -32.36 11.63 -2.46
C VAL A 121 -31.72 11.89 -3.82
N ALA A 122 -32.03 13.05 -4.36
CA ALA A 122 -31.31 13.69 -5.47
C ALA A 122 -30.98 15.12 -5.05
N LEU A 123 -29.76 15.56 -5.36
CA LEU A 123 -29.31 16.90 -5.01
C LEU A 123 -29.21 17.74 -6.28
N ASP A 124 -29.49 19.03 -6.15
CA ASP A 124 -29.24 19.98 -7.23
C ASP A 124 -27.74 20.13 -7.52
N ARG A 125 -27.44 20.82 -8.63
CA ARG A 125 -26.08 21.05 -9.11
C ARG A 125 -25.17 21.69 -8.05
N LEU A 126 -25.66 22.65 -7.26
CA LEU A 126 -24.83 23.36 -6.28
C LEU A 126 -24.53 22.46 -5.08
N ALA A 127 -25.55 21.78 -4.56
CA ALA A 127 -25.39 20.83 -3.46
C ALA A 127 -24.51 19.63 -3.87
N GLY A 128 -24.69 19.09 -5.07
CA GLY A 128 -23.84 18.03 -5.60
C GLY A 128 -22.39 18.49 -5.80
N THR A 129 -22.19 19.69 -6.36
CA THR A 129 -20.85 20.28 -6.53
C THR A 129 -20.13 20.45 -5.19
N PHE A 130 -20.84 20.87 -4.14
CA PHE A 130 -20.27 20.98 -2.80
C PHE A 130 -19.66 19.65 -2.34
N TRP A 131 -20.37 18.53 -2.52
CA TRP A 131 -19.86 17.22 -2.12
C TRP A 131 -18.70 16.73 -2.99
N VAL A 132 -18.69 17.04 -4.30
CA VAL A 132 -17.56 16.77 -5.18
C VAL A 132 -16.32 17.58 -4.74
N ALA A 133 -16.49 18.85 -4.37
CA ALA A 133 -15.42 19.69 -3.83
C ALA A 133 -14.86 19.16 -2.51
N VAL A 134 -15.74 18.79 -1.57
CA VAL A 134 -15.33 18.18 -0.29
C VAL A 134 -14.55 16.89 -0.52
N ALA A 135 -15.04 15.99 -1.39
CA ALA A 135 -14.36 14.74 -1.71
C ALA A 135 -12.98 14.98 -2.32
N GLY A 136 -12.88 15.88 -3.31
CA GLY A 136 -11.61 16.25 -3.94
C GLY A 136 -10.60 16.86 -2.95
N GLY A 137 -11.05 17.71 -2.04
CA GLY A 137 -10.20 18.35 -1.03
C GLY A 137 -9.69 17.36 0.03
N ILE A 138 -10.56 16.49 0.54
CA ILE A 138 -10.17 15.43 1.48
C ILE A 138 -9.16 14.50 0.81
N ALA A 139 -9.44 14.05 -0.41
CA ALA A 139 -8.55 13.16 -1.16
C ALA A 139 -7.16 13.79 -1.31
N ALA A 140 -7.09 15.02 -1.83
CA ALA A 140 -5.84 15.75 -2.03
C ALA A 140 -5.03 15.93 -0.73
N TYR A 141 -5.70 16.26 0.38
CA TYR A 141 -5.05 16.37 1.69
C TYR A 141 -4.49 15.02 2.14
N VAL A 142 -5.34 13.99 2.23
CA VAL A 142 -5.00 12.67 2.77
C VAL A 142 -3.88 12.02 1.97
N THR A 143 -3.94 12.03 0.64
CA THR A 143 -2.93 11.37 -0.19
C THR A 143 -1.61 12.13 -0.21
N SER A 144 -1.64 13.46 -0.12
CA SER A 144 -0.41 14.23 0.05
C SER A 144 0.26 13.95 1.39
N ALA A 145 -0.51 13.88 2.48
CA ALA A 145 0.02 13.54 3.80
C ALA A 145 0.58 12.12 3.82
N ALA A 146 -0.17 11.14 3.31
CA ALA A 146 0.23 9.74 3.23
C ALA A 146 1.51 9.54 2.38
N ALA A 147 1.63 10.23 1.24
CA ALA A 147 2.80 10.17 0.38
C ALA A 147 4.04 10.85 0.98
N ALA A 148 3.87 11.85 1.84
CA ALA A 148 4.98 12.50 2.54
C ALA A 148 5.50 11.65 3.72
N SER A 149 4.64 10.84 4.33
CA SER A 149 4.96 9.98 5.47
C SER A 149 5.20 8.51 5.08
N LEU A 150 5.77 8.26 3.89
CA LEU A 150 6.02 6.89 3.44
C LEU A 150 7.01 6.15 4.33
N THR A 151 6.57 4.99 4.81
CA THR A 151 7.34 4.00 5.55
C THR A 151 7.03 2.62 4.97
N THR A 152 7.88 1.63 5.29
CA THR A 152 7.63 0.23 4.92
C THR A 152 6.26 -0.24 5.44
N ARG A 153 5.88 0.19 6.66
CA ARG A 153 4.58 -0.13 7.26
C ARG A 153 3.42 0.52 6.53
N SER A 154 3.51 1.82 6.21
CA SER A 154 2.42 2.52 5.52
C SER A 154 2.20 1.99 4.11
N LEU A 155 3.26 1.62 3.39
CA LEU A 155 3.16 0.98 2.07
C LEU A 155 2.44 -0.37 2.14
N ALA A 156 2.74 -1.19 3.16
CA ALA A 156 2.08 -2.47 3.35
C ALA A 156 0.58 -2.34 3.67
N THR A 157 0.21 -1.31 4.45
CA THR A 157 -1.20 -0.98 4.73
C THR A 157 -1.91 -0.43 3.50
N LEU A 158 -1.25 0.44 2.71
CA LEU A 158 -1.80 0.93 1.46
C LEU A 158 -2.08 -0.22 0.48
N LEU A 159 -1.11 -1.14 0.36
CA LEU A 159 -1.24 -2.32 -0.48
C LEU A 159 -2.40 -3.23 -0.03
N ALA A 160 -2.60 -3.36 1.29
CA ALA A 160 -3.77 -4.04 1.88
C ALA A 160 -5.07 -3.51 1.32
N ALA A 161 -5.25 -2.20 1.54
CA ALA A 161 -6.50 -1.53 1.28
C ALA A 161 -6.74 -1.56 -0.23
N PHE A 162 -5.70 -1.33 -1.01
CA PHE A 162 -5.78 -1.36 -2.46
C PHE A 162 -6.16 -2.74 -3.00
N LEU A 163 -5.48 -3.80 -2.59
CA LEU A 163 -5.78 -5.16 -3.07
C LEU A 163 -7.18 -5.59 -2.63
N THR A 164 -7.53 -5.42 -1.36
CA THR A 164 -8.85 -5.82 -0.84
C THR A 164 -9.97 -5.03 -1.51
N VAL A 165 -9.87 -3.70 -1.56
CA VAL A 165 -10.91 -2.85 -2.17
C VAL A 165 -10.99 -3.09 -3.68
N GLY A 166 -9.87 -3.25 -4.38
CA GLY A 166 -9.84 -3.48 -5.82
C GLY A 166 -10.40 -4.85 -6.23
N VAL A 167 -10.07 -5.91 -5.50
CA VAL A 167 -10.66 -7.25 -5.72
C VAL A 167 -12.15 -7.23 -5.47
N LEU A 168 -12.61 -6.59 -4.38
CA LEU A 168 -14.05 -6.45 -4.11
C LEU A 168 -14.77 -5.62 -5.18
N ALA A 169 -14.15 -4.53 -5.64
CA ALA A 169 -14.69 -3.70 -6.71
C ALA A 169 -14.84 -4.49 -8.02
N SER A 170 -13.86 -5.32 -8.36
CA SER A 170 -13.95 -6.25 -9.50
C SER A 170 -15.06 -7.28 -9.31
N ALA A 171 -15.08 -7.98 -8.17
CA ALA A 171 -16.08 -9.01 -7.87
C ALA A 171 -17.52 -8.47 -7.87
N MET A 172 -17.73 -7.23 -7.40
CA MET A 172 -19.03 -6.56 -7.45
C MET A 172 -19.45 -6.14 -8.87
N SER A 173 -18.48 -6.04 -9.79
CA SER A 173 -18.71 -5.67 -11.18
C SER A 173 -18.74 -6.89 -12.11
N ALA A 174 -18.55 -8.10 -11.58
CA ALA A 174 -18.53 -9.33 -12.36
C ALA A 174 -19.89 -9.64 -12.97
N GLU A 175 -19.92 -10.05 -14.24
CA GLU A 175 -21.14 -10.41 -14.94
C GLU A 175 -21.75 -11.72 -14.42
N ASP A 176 -20.91 -12.71 -14.08
CA ASP A 176 -21.32 -13.97 -13.48
C ASP A 176 -21.32 -13.86 -11.94
N PRO A 177 -22.48 -13.92 -11.26
CA PRO A 177 -22.55 -13.90 -9.80
C PRO A 177 -21.89 -15.13 -9.13
N TYR A 178 -21.67 -16.21 -9.88
CA TYR A 178 -21.11 -17.48 -9.41
C TYR A 178 -19.66 -17.69 -9.84
N TRP A 179 -18.95 -16.63 -10.25
CA TRP A 179 -17.51 -16.67 -10.59
C TRP A 179 -16.66 -17.40 -9.52
N TRP A 180 -17.07 -17.32 -8.26
CA TRP A 180 -16.35 -17.90 -7.13
C TRP A 180 -16.34 -19.45 -7.15
N GLU A 181 -17.18 -20.09 -7.96
CA GLU A 181 -17.22 -21.55 -8.10
C GLU A 181 -16.08 -22.09 -8.97
N ARG A 182 -15.50 -21.28 -9.86
CA ARG A 182 -14.49 -21.74 -10.83
C ARG A 182 -13.07 -21.48 -10.33
N TYR A 183 -12.58 -20.24 -10.38
CA TYR A 183 -11.25 -19.84 -9.94
C TYR A 183 -11.19 -18.33 -9.68
N PHE A 184 -10.31 -17.88 -8.78
CA PHE A 184 -10.19 -16.47 -8.40
C PHE A 184 -9.68 -15.60 -9.54
N SER A 185 -8.81 -16.16 -10.39
CA SER A 185 -8.32 -15.51 -11.60
C SER A 185 -9.39 -15.29 -12.68
N GLU A 186 -10.62 -15.80 -12.51
CA GLU A 186 -11.75 -15.55 -13.42
C GLU A 186 -12.15 -14.07 -13.42
N LEU A 187 -11.97 -13.39 -12.28
CA LEU A 187 -12.18 -11.95 -12.18
C LEU A 187 -11.28 -11.15 -13.12
N GLY A 188 -10.21 -11.74 -13.64
CA GLY A 188 -9.29 -11.17 -14.63
C GLY A 188 -9.49 -11.70 -16.05
N GLU A 189 -10.53 -12.51 -16.30
CA GLU A 189 -10.82 -13.11 -17.60
C GLU A 189 -11.89 -12.28 -18.34
N GLY A 190 -11.61 -11.91 -19.60
CA GLY A 190 -12.50 -11.12 -20.45
C GLY A 190 -12.01 -9.69 -20.67
N GLU A 191 -12.89 -8.87 -21.24
CA GLU A 191 -12.65 -7.45 -21.56
C GLU A 191 -13.62 -6.51 -20.82
N ASP A 192 -14.34 -7.04 -19.83
CA ASP A 192 -15.34 -6.31 -19.06
C ASP A 192 -14.71 -5.46 -17.94
N LEU A 193 -15.55 -4.70 -17.24
CA LEU A 193 -15.09 -3.83 -16.17
C LEU A 193 -14.47 -4.62 -15.00
N ALA A 194 -14.96 -5.83 -14.72
CA ALA A 194 -14.40 -6.69 -13.67
C ALA A 194 -12.97 -7.11 -14.01
N SER A 195 -12.74 -7.60 -15.24
CA SER A 195 -11.42 -7.98 -15.75
C SER A 195 -10.42 -6.84 -15.70
N VAL A 196 -10.79 -5.66 -16.21
CA VAL A 196 -9.93 -4.47 -16.19
C VAL A 196 -9.61 -4.07 -14.76
N THR A 197 -10.60 -4.07 -13.87
CA THR A 197 -10.45 -3.69 -12.45
C THR A 197 -9.52 -4.65 -11.71
N PHE A 198 -9.70 -5.95 -11.89
CA PHE A 198 -8.89 -6.99 -11.25
C PHE A 198 -7.45 -6.95 -11.71
N ASN A 199 -7.23 -7.00 -13.04
CA ASN A 199 -5.89 -7.04 -13.62
C ASN A 199 -5.12 -5.74 -13.32
N LEU A 200 -5.77 -4.57 -13.37
CA LEU A 200 -5.12 -3.31 -12.98
C LEU A 200 -4.75 -3.30 -11.49
N THR A 201 -5.62 -3.84 -10.62
CA THR A 201 -5.35 -3.98 -9.19
C THR A 201 -4.15 -4.90 -8.94
N LEU A 202 -4.10 -6.06 -9.58
CA LEU A 202 -2.97 -7.00 -9.44
C LEU A 202 -1.67 -6.42 -10.01
N LEU A 203 -1.71 -5.78 -11.17
CA LEU A 203 -0.54 -5.15 -11.79
C LEU A 203 0.09 -4.11 -10.86
N LEU A 204 -0.73 -3.17 -10.37
CA LEU A 204 -0.27 -2.11 -9.47
C LEU A 204 0.13 -2.66 -8.09
N THR A 205 -0.52 -3.72 -7.62
CA THR A 205 -0.12 -4.46 -6.41
C THR A 205 1.28 -5.05 -6.58
N GLY A 206 1.57 -5.68 -7.71
CA GLY A 206 2.89 -6.23 -8.03
C GLY A 206 3.97 -5.15 -8.09
N VAL A 207 3.68 -4.01 -8.74
CA VAL A 207 4.59 -2.85 -8.77
C VAL A 207 4.85 -2.32 -7.36
N ALA A 208 3.81 -2.12 -6.56
CA ALA A 208 3.93 -1.64 -5.19
C ALA A 208 4.68 -2.62 -4.28
N LEU A 209 4.53 -3.94 -4.49
CA LEU A 209 5.31 -4.97 -3.80
C LEU A 209 6.81 -4.85 -4.07
N VAL A 210 7.20 -4.52 -5.31
CA VAL A 210 8.61 -4.25 -5.63
C VAL A 210 9.12 -3.03 -4.86
N THR A 211 8.31 -1.97 -4.74
CA THR A 211 8.67 -0.81 -3.91
C THR A 211 8.78 -1.19 -2.43
N VAL A 212 7.86 -1.99 -1.90
CA VAL A 212 7.91 -2.51 -0.52
C VAL A 212 9.18 -3.33 -0.27
N ALA A 213 9.56 -4.20 -1.20
CA ALA A 213 10.77 -5.00 -1.11
C ALA A 213 12.03 -4.13 -0.97
N GLU A 214 12.08 -2.98 -1.65
CA GLU A 214 13.20 -2.04 -1.57
C GLU A 214 13.22 -1.25 -0.25
N PHE A 215 12.06 -0.81 0.24
CA PHE A 215 11.94 -0.19 1.55
C PHE A 215 12.38 -1.16 2.66
N LEU A 216 11.93 -2.42 2.58
CA LEU A 216 12.32 -3.46 3.52
C LEU A 216 13.82 -3.76 3.44
N ALA A 217 14.39 -3.83 2.23
CA ALA A 217 15.82 -4.06 2.04
C ALA A 217 16.67 -2.91 2.61
N HIS A 218 16.19 -1.67 2.50
CA HIS A 218 16.85 -0.51 3.11
C HIS A 218 16.84 -0.58 4.64
N ASP A 219 15.70 -0.93 5.24
CA ASP A 219 15.56 -1.11 6.69
C ASP A 219 16.41 -2.28 7.20
N LEU A 220 16.38 -3.42 6.52
CA LEU A 220 17.26 -4.56 6.79
C LEU A 220 18.74 -4.18 6.62
N GLY A 221 19.06 -3.33 5.65
CA GLY A 221 20.39 -2.75 5.44
C GLY A 221 20.94 -2.04 6.67
N ARG A 222 20.09 -1.27 7.36
CA ARG A 222 20.45 -0.58 8.61
C ARG A 222 20.68 -1.57 9.73
N TRP A 223 19.77 -2.51 9.90
CA TRP A 223 19.88 -3.58 10.90
C TRP A 223 21.15 -4.43 10.68
N ALA A 224 21.41 -4.89 9.46
CA ALA A 224 22.55 -5.76 9.17
C ALA A 224 23.90 -5.10 9.46
N ARG A 225 24.04 -3.80 9.14
CA ARG A 225 25.26 -3.04 9.47
C ARG A 225 25.52 -2.98 10.97
N SER A 226 24.47 -2.83 11.77
CA SER A 226 24.61 -2.82 13.24
C SER A 226 24.89 -4.21 13.83
N ALA A 227 24.31 -5.27 13.23
CA ALA A 227 24.40 -6.63 13.72
C ALA A 227 25.62 -7.39 13.19
N GLY A 228 26.41 -6.78 12.29
CA GLY A 228 27.55 -7.42 11.61
C GLY A 228 27.13 -8.50 10.61
N GLU A 229 25.93 -8.41 10.04
CA GLU A 229 25.40 -9.38 9.09
C GLU A 229 25.81 -9.05 7.64
N PRO A 230 26.10 -10.06 6.80
CA PRO A 230 26.61 -9.84 5.46
C PRO A 230 25.51 -9.35 4.51
N VAL A 231 25.88 -8.42 3.63
CA VAL A 231 24.96 -7.73 2.70
C VAL A 231 24.22 -8.69 1.75
N TRP A 232 24.82 -9.82 1.39
CA TRP A 232 24.20 -10.79 0.48
C TRP A 232 22.87 -11.34 0.99
N ARG A 233 22.68 -11.43 2.32
CA ARG A 233 21.43 -11.90 2.92
C ARG A 233 20.28 -10.94 2.65
N ILE A 234 20.56 -9.64 2.74
CA ILE A 234 19.59 -8.58 2.45
C ILE A 234 19.25 -8.59 0.96
N THR A 235 20.27 -8.72 0.11
CA THR A 235 20.08 -8.84 -1.34
C THR A 235 19.23 -10.05 -1.68
N ALA A 236 19.44 -11.20 -1.02
CA ALA A 236 18.65 -12.40 -1.24
C ALA A 236 17.17 -12.21 -0.83
N VAL A 237 16.90 -11.67 0.36
CA VAL A 237 15.52 -11.36 0.80
C VAL A 237 14.85 -10.38 -0.17
N ARG A 238 15.57 -9.31 -0.56
CA ARG A 238 15.07 -8.34 -1.55
C ARG A 238 14.72 -9.02 -2.86
N SER A 239 15.62 -9.82 -3.43
CA SER A 239 15.41 -10.50 -4.71
C SER A 239 14.21 -11.44 -4.67
N LEU A 240 14.03 -12.19 -3.58
CA LEU A 240 12.87 -13.07 -3.40
C LEU A 240 11.55 -12.27 -3.38
N LEU A 241 11.49 -11.19 -2.61
CA LEU A 241 10.29 -10.34 -2.53
C LEU A 241 10.02 -9.58 -3.83
N THR A 242 11.07 -9.11 -4.52
CA THR A 242 10.95 -8.52 -5.86
C THR A 242 10.42 -9.56 -6.85
N ALA A 243 10.90 -10.81 -6.80
CA ALA A 243 10.39 -11.88 -7.66
C ALA A 243 8.90 -12.16 -7.42
N VAL A 244 8.46 -12.19 -6.15
CA VAL A 244 7.03 -12.30 -5.80
C VAL A 244 6.23 -11.14 -6.42
N GLY A 245 6.67 -9.89 -6.24
CA GLY A 245 5.99 -8.72 -6.81
C GLY A 245 5.92 -8.73 -8.33
N VAL A 246 7.01 -9.14 -9.00
CA VAL A 246 7.05 -9.29 -10.46
C VAL A 246 6.11 -10.39 -10.93
N LEU A 247 6.08 -11.55 -10.26
CA LEU A 247 5.18 -12.64 -10.62
C LEU A 247 3.71 -12.24 -10.43
N VAL A 248 3.36 -11.51 -9.36
CA VAL A 248 2.01 -10.94 -9.18
C VAL A 248 1.64 -10.00 -10.34
N ALA A 249 2.55 -9.12 -10.77
CA ALA A 249 2.32 -8.27 -11.92
C ALA A 249 2.19 -9.06 -13.24
N LEU A 250 2.95 -10.14 -13.41
CA LEU A 250 2.87 -11.00 -14.59
C LEU A 250 1.56 -11.79 -14.65
N VAL A 251 1.02 -12.26 -13.52
CA VAL A 251 -0.32 -12.89 -13.47
C VAL A 251 -1.39 -11.94 -14.03
N ALA A 252 -1.24 -10.63 -13.77
CA ALA A 252 -2.17 -9.60 -14.26
C ALA A 252 -2.02 -9.33 -15.76
N VAL A 253 -0.79 -9.27 -16.27
CA VAL A 253 -0.51 -8.97 -17.69
C VAL A 253 -0.79 -10.17 -18.58
N ILE A 254 -0.43 -11.36 -18.11
CA ILE A 254 -0.68 -12.64 -18.78
C ILE A 254 -1.95 -13.20 -18.17
N SER A 255 -3.09 -12.54 -18.39
CA SER A 255 -4.38 -13.06 -17.93
C SER A 255 -4.74 -14.34 -18.68
N ARG A 256 -5.69 -15.10 -18.16
CA ARG A 256 -6.20 -16.33 -18.79
C ARG A 256 -6.71 -16.09 -20.21
N SER A 257 -7.27 -14.92 -20.50
CA SER A 257 -7.72 -14.50 -21.83
C SER A 257 -6.58 -14.32 -22.83
N VAL A 258 -5.38 -13.97 -22.35
CA VAL A 258 -4.17 -13.85 -23.18
C VAL A 258 -3.58 -15.23 -23.45
N SER A 259 -3.37 -16.02 -22.39
CA SER A 259 -2.86 -17.39 -22.52
C SER A 259 -3.06 -18.18 -21.23
N ILE A 260 -3.90 -19.21 -21.28
CA ILE A 260 -4.13 -20.13 -20.17
C ILE A 260 -2.82 -20.80 -19.73
N VAL A 261 -2.05 -21.33 -20.67
CA VAL A 261 -0.80 -22.06 -20.37
C VAL A 261 0.21 -21.16 -19.65
N TRP A 262 0.48 -19.97 -20.18
CA TRP A 262 1.46 -19.08 -19.56
C TRP A 262 0.96 -18.46 -18.25
N HIS A 263 -0.35 -18.20 -18.13
CA HIS A 263 -0.95 -17.78 -16.87
C HIS A 263 -0.72 -18.84 -15.77
N ASP A 264 -1.05 -20.09 -16.06
CA ASP A 264 -0.90 -21.20 -15.09
C ASP A 264 0.57 -21.39 -14.69
N VAL A 265 1.50 -21.31 -15.64
CA VAL A 265 2.95 -21.38 -15.36
C VAL A 265 3.41 -20.26 -14.43
N VAL A 266 2.95 -19.03 -14.66
CA VAL A 266 3.30 -17.87 -13.82
C VAL A 266 2.66 -17.99 -12.43
N ALA A 267 1.39 -18.38 -12.35
CA ALA A 267 0.66 -18.55 -11.10
C ALA A 267 1.30 -19.67 -10.24
N GLN A 268 1.65 -20.80 -10.84
CA GLN A 268 2.39 -21.87 -10.14
C GLN A 268 3.78 -21.41 -9.70
N SER A 269 4.49 -20.67 -10.55
CA SER A 269 5.80 -20.10 -10.20
C SER A 269 5.71 -19.16 -9.01
N LEU A 270 4.63 -18.36 -8.90
CA LEU A 270 4.37 -17.49 -7.75
C LEU A 270 4.26 -18.31 -6.46
N VAL A 271 3.49 -19.40 -6.45
CA VAL A 271 3.35 -20.28 -5.28
C VAL A 271 4.70 -20.89 -4.89
N VAL A 272 5.48 -21.38 -5.86
CA VAL A 272 6.80 -21.98 -5.61
C VAL A 272 7.78 -20.95 -5.06
N VAL A 273 7.91 -19.78 -5.69
CA VAL A 273 8.82 -18.72 -5.24
C VAL A 273 8.41 -18.19 -3.87
N PHE A 274 7.11 -18.08 -3.60
CA PHE A 274 6.62 -17.70 -2.28
C PHE A 274 6.94 -18.78 -1.22
N GLY A 275 6.74 -20.06 -1.52
CA GLY A 275 7.13 -21.17 -0.64
C GLY A 275 8.63 -21.17 -0.34
N LEU A 276 9.48 -20.95 -1.36
CA LEU A 276 10.93 -20.77 -1.18
C LEU A 276 11.25 -19.55 -0.31
N THR A 277 10.49 -18.46 -0.45
CA THR A 277 10.64 -17.27 0.38
C THR A 277 10.35 -17.57 1.85
N LEU A 278 9.27 -18.30 2.14
CA LEU A 278 8.92 -18.73 3.50
C LEU A 278 10.01 -19.62 4.13
N LEU A 279 10.69 -20.44 3.34
CA LEU A 279 11.78 -21.28 3.84
C LEU A 279 13.08 -20.49 4.00
N ALA A 280 13.41 -19.60 3.06
CA ALA A 280 14.67 -18.87 3.03
C ALA A 280 14.73 -17.74 4.05
N VAL A 281 13.66 -16.96 4.21
CA VAL A 281 13.66 -15.74 5.06
C VAL A 281 14.03 -16.03 6.51
N PRO A 282 13.47 -17.05 7.20
CA PRO A 282 13.86 -17.38 8.57
C PRO A 282 15.32 -17.82 8.70
N VAL A 283 15.87 -18.46 7.66
CA VAL A 283 17.28 -18.90 7.63
C VAL A 283 18.22 -17.72 7.37
N LEU A 284 17.84 -16.82 6.47
CA LEU A 284 18.60 -15.61 6.15
C LEU A 284 18.58 -14.62 7.32
N LEU A 285 17.47 -14.51 8.03
CA LEU A 285 17.24 -13.54 9.11
C LEU A 285 17.21 -14.19 10.50
N ARG A 286 18.00 -15.23 10.74
CA ARG A 286 18.04 -16.02 12.00
C ARG A 286 18.24 -15.22 13.28
N ARG A 287 18.84 -14.03 13.19
CA ARG A 287 19.09 -13.14 14.35
C ARG A 287 17.92 -12.20 14.67
N LEU A 288 16.86 -12.18 13.85
CA LEU A 288 15.63 -11.46 14.16
C LEU A 288 14.81 -12.20 15.23
N PRO A 289 13.85 -11.51 15.90
CA PRO A 289 13.07 -12.11 16.99
C PRO A 289 12.40 -13.42 16.60
N GLY A 290 12.27 -14.35 17.56
CA GLY A 290 11.60 -15.65 17.35
C GLY A 290 10.16 -15.54 16.81
N ALA A 291 9.51 -14.38 17.00
CA ALA A 291 8.23 -14.06 16.37
C ALA A 291 8.27 -14.18 14.83
N LEU A 292 9.39 -13.84 14.17
CA LEU A 292 9.54 -14.00 12.73
C LEU A 292 9.46 -15.48 12.31
N ILE A 293 10.13 -16.35 13.08
CA ILE A 293 10.11 -17.79 12.84
C ILE A 293 8.67 -18.29 13.02
N ALA A 294 8.03 -17.95 14.14
CA ALA A 294 6.65 -18.36 14.41
C ALA A 294 5.68 -17.93 13.29
N VAL A 295 5.70 -16.65 12.90
CA VAL A 295 4.85 -16.11 11.82
C VAL A 295 5.10 -16.83 10.50
N THR A 296 6.36 -17.07 10.16
CA THR A 296 6.71 -17.71 8.89
C THR A 296 6.36 -19.20 8.88
N THR A 297 6.55 -19.88 10.01
CA THR A 297 6.12 -21.27 10.20
C THR A 297 4.61 -21.41 10.10
N VAL A 298 3.84 -20.49 10.70
CA VAL A 298 2.38 -20.47 10.58
C VAL A 298 1.96 -20.22 9.13
N ALA A 299 2.56 -19.25 8.45
CA ALA A 299 2.25 -18.98 7.04
C ALA A 299 2.58 -20.19 6.14
N PHE A 300 3.71 -20.85 6.38
CA PHE A 300 4.09 -22.06 5.65
C PHE A 300 3.15 -23.22 5.92
N ALA A 301 2.78 -23.45 7.18
CA ALA A 301 1.80 -24.46 7.54
C ALA A 301 0.45 -24.20 6.88
N LEU A 302 -0.05 -22.94 6.92
CA LEU A 302 -1.29 -22.55 6.24
C LEU A 302 -1.22 -22.76 4.73
N LEU A 303 -0.09 -22.45 4.09
CA LEU A 303 0.10 -22.67 2.65
C LEU A 303 0.06 -24.17 2.32
N VAL A 304 0.78 -25.00 3.08
CA VAL A 304 0.76 -26.47 2.91
C VAL A 304 -0.64 -27.02 3.16
N THR A 305 -1.34 -26.56 4.20
CA THR A 305 -2.73 -26.93 4.47
C THR A 305 -3.64 -26.56 3.30
N ALA A 306 -3.53 -25.36 2.74
CA ALA A 306 -4.30 -24.95 1.58
C ALA A 306 -4.03 -25.85 0.36
N ILE A 307 -2.77 -26.19 0.09
CA ILE A 307 -2.38 -27.12 -0.98
C ILE A 307 -2.98 -28.52 -0.76
N VAL A 308 -2.89 -29.06 0.46
CA VAL A 308 -3.42 -30.39 0.79
C VAL A 308 -4.95 -30.42 0.68
N LEU A 309 -5.64 -29.40 1.20
CA LEU A 309 -7.10 -29.32 1.12
C LEU A 309 -7.61 -29.17 -0.32
N TYR A 310 -6.85 -28.48 -1.17
CA TYR A 310 -7.17 -28.33 -2.59
C TYR A 310 -6.81 -29.60 -3.40
N ALA A 311 -5.52 -29.93 -3.49
CA ALA A 311 -5.02 -30.96 -4.40
C ALA A 311 -5.06 -32.39 -3.83
N GLY A 312 -5.02 -32.53 -2.51
CA GLY A 312 -5.00 -33.84 -1.84
C GLY A 312 -6.38 -34.37 -1.46
N VAL A 313 -7.22 -33.49 -0.89
CA VAL A 313 -8.55 -33.85 -0.36
C VAL A 313 -9.69 -33.44 -1.31
N GLY A 314 -9.50 -32.41 -2.14
CA GLY A 314 -10.56 -31.86 -2.98
C GLY A 314 -11.65 -31.11 -2.20
N TYR A 315 -11.33 -30.61 -1.00
CA TYR A 315 -12.27 -29.87 -0.15
C TYR A 315 -12.41 -28.41 -0.57
N LEU A 316 -11.31 -27.76 -0.95
CA LEU A 316 -11.32 -26.38 -1.46
C LEU A 316 -11.54 -26.39 -2.96
N ASN A 317 -12.39 -25.48 -3.47
CA ASN A 317 -12.37 -25.14 -4.88
C ASN A 317 -11.14 -24.26 -5.21
N MET A 318 -10.85 -24.08 -6.51
CA MET A 318 -9.66 -23.33 -6.93
C MET A 318 -9.70 -21.88 -6.45
N THR A 319 -10.87 -21.24 -6.45
CA THR A 319 -11.05 -19.88 -5.93
C THR A 319 -10.62 -19.76 -4.47
N ALA A 320 -11.12 -20.66 -3.61
CA ALA A 320 -10.79 -20.64 -2.18
C ALA A 320 -9.29 -20.90 -1.96
N PHE A 321 -8.68 -21.75 -2.77
CA PHE A 321 -7.23 -21.97 -2.76
C PHE A 321 -6.46 -20.70 -3.16
N GLU A 322 -6.78 -20.08 -4.29
CA GLU A 322 -6.09 -18.89 -4.81
C GLU A 322 -6.26 -17.68 -3.88
N MET A 323 -7.48 -17.43 -3.39
CA MET A 323 -7.76 -16.37 -2.40
C MET A 323 -7.06 -16.65 -1.07
N GLY A 324 -7.08 -17.89 -0.60
CA GLY A 324 -6.41 -18.31 0.62
C GLY A 324 -4.89 -18.10 0.53
N ALA A 325 -4.28 -18.54 -0.57
CA ALA A 325 -2.86 -18.35 -0.84
C ALA A 325 -2.50 -16.85 -0.91
N ALA A 326 -3.28 -16.04 -1.62
CA ALA A 326 -3.09 -14.59 -1.67
C ALA A 326 -3.20 -13.94 -0.27
N GLY A 327 -4.19 -14.36 0.54
CA GLY A 327 -4.36 -13.92 1.92
C GLY A 327 -3.18 -14.29 2.82
N ILE A 328 -2.63 -15.50 2.65
CA ILE A 328 -1.43 -15.96 3.39
C ILE A 328 -0.21 -15.13 3.00
N VAL A 329 0.03 -14.90 1.70
CA VAL A 329 1.12 -14.04 1.20
C VAL A 329 1.03 -12.66 1.84
N TYR A 330 -0.16 -12.06 1.77
CA TYR A 330 -0.41 -10.73 2.29
C TYR A 330 -0.23 -10.64 3.82
N GLY A 331 -0.84 -11.56 4.56
CA GLY A 331 -0.75 -11.61 6.02
C GLY A 331 0.69 -11.83 6.50
N TRP A 332 1.43 -12.72 5.83
CA TRP A 332 2.84 -12.94 6.13
C TRP A 332 3.70 -11.70 5.84
N LEU A 333 3.52 -11.04 4.69
CA LEU A 333 4.25 -9.82 4.33
C LEU A 333 4.04 -8.70 5.36
N LEU A 334 2.79 -8.49 5.81
CA LEU A 334 2.48 -7.51 6.85
C LEU A 334 3.26 -7.76 8.14
N LEU A 335 3.25 -9.01 8.61
CA LEU A 335 3.87 -9.39 9.86
C LEU A 335 5.40 -9.39 9.74
N LEU A 336 5.95 -9.78 8.58
CA LEU A 336 7.37 -9.62 8.27
C LEU A 336 7.79 -8.15 8.36
N ILE A 337 7.04 -7.24 7.72
CA ILE A 337 7.37 -5.81 7.74
C ILE A 337 7.30 -5.26 9.16
N ARG A 338 6.27 -5.61 9.93
CA ARG A 338 6.14 -5.17 11.33
C ARG A 338 7.31 -5.66 12.19
N THR A 339 7.72 -6.92 12.04
CA THR A 339 8.82 -7.51 12.81
C THR A 339 10.18 -6.89 12.44
N VAL A 340 10.44 -6.68 11.14
CA VAL A 340 11.67 -6.04 10.67
C VAL A 340 11.74 -4.57 11.09
N SER A 341 10.66 -3.80 10.91
CA SER A 341 10.64 -2.39 11.33
C SER A 341 10.85 -2.26 12.84
N ALA A 342 10.21 -3.10 13.66
CA ALA A 342 10.41 -3.11 15.10
C ALA A 342 11.86 -3.44 15.49
N ALA A 343 12.50 -4.39 14.79
CA ALA A 343 13.91 -4.70 15.03
C ALA A 343 14.84 -3.55 14.65
N ALA A 344 14.61 -2.89 13.50
CA ALA A 344 15.40 -1.75 13.06
C ALA A 344 15.27 -0.53 13.99
N GLU A 345 14.07 -0.28 14.52
CA GLU A 345 13.81 0.77 15.51
C GLU A 345 14.51 0.47 16.85
N GLY A 346 14.43 -0.78 17.34
CA GLY A 346 15.11 -1.21 18.57
C GLY A 346 16.63 -1.03 18.52
N THR A 347 17.24 -1.34 17.38
CA THR A 347 18.67 -1.08 17.13
C THR A 347 19.00 0.42 17.21
N ALA A 348 18.19 1.28 16.60
CA ALA A 348 18.43 2.72 16.59
C ALA A 348 18.36 3.32 18.00
N GLU A 349 17.46 2.82 18.85
CA GLU A 349 17.34 3.23 20.24
C GLU A 349 18.55 2.78 21.08
N GLN A 350 19.02 1.55 20.89
CA GLN A 350 20.21 1.04 21.58
C GLN A 350 21.47 1.85 21.23
N ILE A 351 21.67 2.20 19.95
CA ILE A 351 22.78 3.05 19.51
C ILE A 351 22.68 4.45 20.13
N ARG A 352 21.47 5.00 20.26
CA ARG A 352 21.24 6.34 20.81
C ARG A 352 21.49 6.40 22.33
N ARG A 353 21.19 5.33 23.07
CA ARG A 353 21.41 5.25 24.53
C ARG A 353 22.83 4.86 24.93
N ALA A 354 23.62 4.27 24.03
CA ALA A 354 25.00 3.86 24.32
C ALA A 354 25.91 4.99 24.86
N PRO A 355 25.84 6.25 24.36
CA PRO A 355 26.61 7.38 24.91
C PRO A 355 26.15 7.81 26.31
N GLU A 356 24.85 7.72 26.62
CA GLU A 356 24.27 8.13 27.91
C GLU A 356 24.61 7.14 29.03
N ALA A 357 24.69 5.84 28.72
CA ALA A 357 25.11 4.82 29.68
C ALA A 357 26.62 4.84 30.00
N SER A 358 27.45 5.35 29.08
CA SER A 358 28.89 5.55 29.31
C SER A 358 29.21 6.82 30.10
N ALA A 359 28.27 7.74 30.24
CA ALA A 359 28.34 8.86 31.17
C ALA A 359 27.77 8.38 32.54
N GLY A 360 28.61 7.71 33.33
CA GLY A 360 28.24 7.27 34.68
C GLY A 360 27.83 8.43 35.61
N PRO A 361 27.23 8.15 36.78
CA PRO A 361 26.84 9.19 37.73
C PRO A 361 28.04 10.07 38.08
N GLU A 362 27.87 11.39 38.00
CA GLU A 362 28.88 12.37 38.42
C GLU A 362 29.35 12.03 39.85
N PRO A 363 30.66 11.88 40.11
CA PRO A 363 31.13 11.57 41.46
C PRO A 363 30.75 12.71 42.39
N ASP A 364 30.01 12.39 43.45
CA ASP A 364 29.63 13.29 44.54
C ASP A 364 30.90 13.79 45.24
N HIS A 365 31.44 14.90 44.76
CA HIS A 365 32.54 15.60 45.40
C HIS A 365 32.01 16.46 46.55
N GLY A 366 31.90 15.81 47.71
CA GLY A 366 32.42 16.39 48.94
C GLY A 366 31.38 16.93 49.92
N ARG A 367 31.27 16.23 51.04
CA ARG A 367 31.37 16.82 52.38
C ARG A 367 31.80 15.75 53.39
N ALA A 368 33.10 15.49 53.42
CA ALA A 368 33.74 14.88 54.58
C ALA A 368 34.34 16.00 55.44
N ALA A 369 33.92 15.99 56.70
CA ALA A 369 34.41 16.63 57.90
C ALA A 369 35.73 17.44 57.81
N THR A 370 35.67 18.66 58.33
CA THR A 370 36.79 19.27 59.06
C THR A 370 36.32 19.56 60.48
N ASP A 371 37.23 19.33 61.42
CA ASP A 371 37.16 19.46 62.87
C ASP A 371 36.52 20.75 63.41
#